data_AF-A0A7Z9WPF1-F1
#
_entry.id   AF-A0A7Z9WPF1-F1
#
_cell.length_a   1.000
_cell.length_b   1.000
_cell.length_c   1.000
_cell.angle_alpha   90.00
_cell.angle_beta   90.00
_cell.angle_gamma   90.00
#
_symmetry.space_group_name_H-M   'P 1'
#
loop_
_entity.id
_entity.type
_entity.pdbx_description
1 polymer ?
#
loop_
_entity_poly.entity_id
_entity_poly.type
_entity_poly.pdbx_seq_one_letter_code
_entity_poly.pdbx_strand_id
1 'polypeptide(L)'
;MGEAELWRWTFLGNELWRYGLFFLLLFGGLLSYRLVSHIFKGRIHRGYAEGEERLRLGLTIFEAFRRSLHLILPILFIWAGLEIFVLPEGVAGLLKNLLLIGAALAVAHLANRLIDLLADYFQEKALRTESRLDEQLVPIAAKTTKVFVWAIAVLLILQNLGYDITSLLAGLGLGGLALAMAARDTLANFFGAVAIFADRPFHVGDTVSVEGFDGTIETIGLRSTRIRTFDGTLVTIPNQMMANAKINNTAKRPTRRTNFIIGVTYNTSYEKLIRALEVLRQILADHHSTAQYRAYFKEFGPSSLNILVNHWCRYLDYEQYLKSLEEINLEIKRRFEEEGIEFAFPTQTIYLHQAGAEAEAKEQPGLGL
;
A
#
# COMPACT_ATOMS: atom_id res chain seq x y z
N MET A 1 74.10 -39.00 12.74
CA MET A 1 74.03 -37.83 11.84
C MET A 1 73.22 -38.26 10.63
N GLY A 2 71.98 -37.80 10.44
CA GLY A 2 71.21 -38.30 9.28
C GLY A 2 69.75 -37.88 9.07
N GLU A 3 69.03 -37.30 10.05
CA GLU A 3 67.60 -36.97 9.83
C GLU A 3 67.27 -35.47 9.94
N ALA A 4 68.17 -34.64 10.47
CA ALA A 4 67.93 -33.22 10.66
C ALA A 4 68.30 -32.31 9.46
N GLU A 5 68.94 -32.86 8.42
CA GLU A 5 69.45 -32.05 7.28
C GLU A 5 68.49 -31.95 6.10
N LEU A 6 67.57 -32.91 5.91
CA LEU A 6 66.60 -32.89 4.80
C LEU A 6 65.62 -31.71 4.89
N TRP A 7 65.30 -31.25 6.10
CA TRP A 7 64.33 -30.18 6.33
C TRP A 7 64.86 -28.78 5.97
N ARG A 8 66.18 -28.63 5.81
CA ARG A 8 66.83 -27.36 5.46
C ARG A 8 67.18 -27.24 3.98
N TRP A 9 66.88 -28.25 3.17
CA TRP A 9 67.10 -28.19 1.73
C TRP A 9 66.12 -27.19 1.11
N THR A 10 66.69 -26.24 0.37
CA THR A 10 65.94 -25.21 -0.33
C THR A 10 65.80 -25.60 -1.80
N PHE A 11 64.58 -25.55 -2.30
CA PHE A 11 64.26 -25.72 -3.71
C PHE A 11 63.48 -24.48 -4.15
N LEU A 12 63.89 -23.81 -5.23
CA LEU A 12 63.29 -22.55 -5.71
C LEU A 12 63.06 -21.51 -4.59
N GLY A 13 64.03 -21.35 -3.70
CA GLY A 13 63.97 -20.38 -2.59
C GLY A 13 63.06 -20.76 -1.41
N ASN A 14 62.51 -21.98 -1.39
CA ASN A 14 61.62 -22.47 -0.32
C ASN A 14 62.14 -23.76 0.31
N GLU A 15 61.95 -23.90 1.62
CA GLU A 15 62.26 -25.13 2.36
C GLU A 15 61.31 -26.27 1.98
N LEU A 16 61.82 -27.50 1.88
CA LEU A 16 61.05 -28.69 1.45
C LEU A 16 59.76 -28.93 2.26
N TRP A 17 59.71 -28.59 3.55
CA TRP A 17 58.50 -28.75 4.35
C TRP A 17 57.33 -27.88 3.88
N ARG A 18 57.61 -26.73 3.26
CA ARG A 18 56.58 -25.82 2.73
C ARG A 18 55.81 -26.46 1.59
N TYR A 19 56.52 -27.22 0.74
CA TYR A 19 55.89 -28.03 -0.31
C TYR A 19 55.02 -29.13 0.30
N GLY A 20 55.53 -29.85 1.30
CA GLY A 20 54.75 -30.86 2.02
C GLY A 20 53.47 -30.29 2.64
N LEU A 21 53.56 -29.14 3.31
CA LEU A 21 52.42 -28.46 3.92
C LEU A 21 51.41 -27.96 2.88
N PHE A 22 51.86 -27.42 1.74
CA PHE A 22 50.97 -27.00 0.67
C PHE A 22 50.19 -28.16 0.05
N PHE A 23 50.86 -29.27 -0.27
CA PHE A 23 50.18 -30.45 -0.78
C PHE A 23 49.21 -31.02 0.27
N LEU A 24 49.55 -30.95 1.56
CA LEU A 24 48.67 -31.32 2.65
C LEU A 24 47.44 -30.42 2.74
N LEU A 25 47.59 -29.10 2.58
CA LEU A 25 46.47 -28.14 2.55
C LEU A 25 45.58 -28.35 1.32
N LEU A 26 46.17 -28.54 0.15
CA LEU A 26 45.43 -28.78 -1.10
C LEU A 26 44.67 -30.11 -1.03
N PHE A 27 45.31 -31.16 -0.52
CA PHE A 27 44.67 -32.45 -0.24
C PHE A 27 43.59 -32.33 0.85
N GLY A 28 43.84 -31.55 1.89
CA GLY A 28 42.88 -31.23 2.95
C GLY A 28 41.65 -30.48 2.42
N GLY A 29 41.81 -29.60 1.44
CA GLY A 29 40.70 -28.94 0.75
C GLY A 29 39.83 -29.90 -0.07
N LEU A 30 40.45 -30.79 -0.84
CA LEU A 30 39.75 -31.85 -1.57
C LEU A 30 39.07 -32.85 -0.64
N LEU A 31 39.74 -33.22 0.46
CA LEU A 31 39.23 -34.16 1.45
C LEU A 31 38.09 -33.55 2.27
N SER A 32 38.21 -32.29 2.69
CA SER A 32 37.14 -31.57 3.39
C SER A 32 35.90 -31.44 2.52
N TYR A 33 36.05 -31.12 1.22
CA TYR A 33 34.94 -31.17 0.28
C TYR A 33 34.30 -32.57 0.21
N ARG A 34 35.11 -33.64 0.04
CA ARG A 34 34.58 -35.01 -0.01
C ARG A 34 33.89 -35.41 1.29
N LEU A 35 34.46 -35.09 2.44
CA LEU A 35 33.92 -35.39 3.76
C LEU A 35 32.59 -34.69 3.98
N VAL A 36 32.51 -33.38 3.72
CA VAL A 36 31.26 -32.62 3.70
C VAL A 36 30.28 -33.32 2.76
N SER A 37 30.65 -33.52 1.49
CA SER A 37 29.75 -34.14 0.52
C SER A 37 29.24 -35.54 0.92
N HIS A 38 30.04 -36.33 1.63
CA HIS A 38 29.71 -37.70 2.03
C HIS A 38 28.81 -37.74 3.27
N ILE A 39 29.16 -37.01 4.34
CA ILE A 39 28.35 -36.87 5.55
C ILE A 39 26.94 -36.39 5.20
N PHE A 40 26.85 -35.46 4.24
CA PHE A 40 25.59 -34.85 3.90
C PHE A 40 24.73 -35.67 2.91
N LYS A 41 25.32 -36.46 2.00
CA LYS A 41 24.56 -37.44 1.21
C LYS A 41 23.76 -38.40 2.10
N GLY A 42 24.36 -38.83 3.22
CA GLY A 42 23.70 -39.70 4.20
C GLY A 42 22.51 -39.04 4.94
N ARG A 43 22.55 -37.72 5.17
CA ARG A 43 21.46 -36.98 5.83
C ARG A 43 20.33 -36.58 4.88
N ILE A 44 20.66 -36.22 3.64
CA ILE A 44 19.66 -35.88 2.61
C ILE A 44 18.72 -37.07 2.36
N HIS A 45 19.27 -38.28 2.23
CA HIS A 45 18.45 -39.48 1.97
C HIS A 45 17.48 -39.81 3.10
N ARG A 46 17.84 -39.48 4.35
CA ARG A 46 17.01 -39.67 5.53
C ARG A 46 15.92 -38.61 5.64
N GLY A 47 16.24 -37.34 5.36
CA GLY A 47 15.26 -36.24 5.45
C GLY A 47 14.20 -36.21 4.34
N TYR A 48 14.49 -36.72 3.13
CA TYR A 48 13.45 -36.89 2.10
C TYR A 48 12.43 -37.99 2.46
N ALA A 49 12.82 -38.96 3.29
CA ALA A 49 11.95 -40.05 3.73
C ALA A 49 10.94 -39.62 4.81
N GLU A 50 11.22 -38.55 5.56
CA GLU A 50 10.41 -38.12 6.71
C GLU A 50 9.30 -37.10 6.35
N GLY A 51 9.25 -36.62 5.10
CA GLY A 51 8.08 -35.92 4.54
C GLY A 51 7.81 -34.48 5.00
N GLU A 52 8.61 -33.91 5.90
CA GLU A 52 8.36 -32.58 6.49
C GLU A 52 8.80 -31.42 5.55
N GLU A 53 7.90 -30.48 5.25
CA GLU A 53 8.11 -29.38 4.29
C GLU A 53 9.29 -28.46 4.68
N ARG A 54 9.44 -28.18 5.99
CA ARG A 54 10.59 -27.43 6.53
C ARG A 54 11.92 -28.13 6.32
N LEU A 55 11.93 -29.46 6.41
CA LEU A 55 13.12 -30.27 6.21
C LEU A 55 13.52 -30.26 4.74
N ARG A 56 12.57 -30.33 3.81
CA ARG A 56 12.82 -30.21 2.35
C ARG A 56 13.48 -28.88 1.97
N LEU A 57 12.96 -27.75 2.46
CA LEU A 57 13.52 -26.43 2.17
C LEU A 57 14.97 -26.31 2.67
N GLY A 58 15.22 -26.80 3.89
CA GLY A 58 16.57 -26.85 4.47
C GLY A 58 17.53 -27.71 3.64
N LEU A 59 17.08 -28.85 3.12
CA LEU A 59 17.89 -29.73 2.26
C LEU A 59 18.21 -29.10 0.90
N THR A 60 17.30 -28.35 0.29
CA THR A 60 17.53 -27.65 -0.98
C THR A 60 18.51 -26.48 -0.80
N ILE A 61 18.38 -25.69 0.26
CA ILE A 61 19.33 -24.61 0.62
C ILE A 61 20.71 -25.21 0.83
N PHE A 62 20.76 -26.33 1.54
CA PHE A 62 21.99 -27.03 1.82
C PHE A 62 22.67 -27.56 0.53
N GLU A 63 21.91 -28.15 -0.39
CA GLU A 63 22.46 -28.63 -1.67
C GLU A 63 22.96 -27.47 -2.55
N ALA A 64 22.28 -26.32 -2.54
CA ALA A 64 22.76 -25.10 -3.19
C ALA A 64 24.09 -24.63 -2.59
N PHE A 65 24.21 -24.62 -1.26
CA PHE A 65 25.44 -24.26 -0.56
C PHE A 65 26.58 -25.25 -0.84
N ARG A 66 26.32 -26.55 -0.74
CA ARG A 66 27.28 -27.62 -1.05
C ARG A 66 27.83 -27.51 -2.47
N ARG A 67 26.95 -27.23 -3.44
CA ARG A 67 27.34 -26.99 -4.84
C ARG A 67 28.07 -25.69 -5.06
N SER A 68 28.14 -24.76 -4.14
CA SER A 68 29.05 -23.61 -4.26
C SER A 68 30.34 -23.83 -3.47
N LEU A 69 30.26 -24.62 -2.40
CA LEU A 69 31.39 -24.94 -1.53
C LEU A 69 32.52 -25.70 -2.26
N HIS A 70 32.20 -26.46 -3.32
CA HIS A 70 33.21 -27.10 -4.18
C HIS A 70 34.08 -26.09 -4.96
N LEU A 71 33.59 -24.86 -5.18
CA LEU A 71 34.36 -23.78 -5.80
C LEU A 71 35.11 -22.98 -4.74
N ILE A 72 34.45 -22.67 -3.63
CA ILE A 72 34.99 -21.79 -2.58
C ILE A 72 36.12 -22.46 -1.79
N LEU A 73 35.96 -23.72 -1.38
CA LEU A 73 36.96 -24.39 -0.53
C LEU A 73 38.32 -24.51 -1.23
N PRO A 74 38.45 -25.03 -2.47
CA PRO A 74 39.75 -25.08 -3.13
C PRO A 74 40.42 -23.71 -3.21
N ILE A 75 39.66 -22.65 -3.49
CA ILE A 75 40.19 -21.28 -3.56
C ILE A 75 40.76 -20.84 -2.20
N LEU A 76 40.05 -21.10 -1.10
CA LEU A 76 40.52 -20.79 0.26
C LEU A 76 41.79 -21.56 0.62
N PHE A 77 41.85 -22.86 0.30
CA PHE A 77 43.02 -23.69 0.60
C PHE A 77 44.23 -23.33 -0.26
N ILE A 78 44.02 -22.98 -1.54
CA ILE A 78 45.10 -22.48 -2.41
C ILE A 78 45.57 -21.11 -1.91
N TRP A 79 44.67 -20.23 -1.49
CA TRP A 79 45.04 -18.95 -0.88
C TRP A 79 45.91 -19.14 0.36
N ALA A 80 45.45 -19.95 1.32
CA ALA A 80 46.22 -20.27 2.52
C ALA A 80 47.59 -20.87 2.17
N GLY A 81 47.65 -21.70 1.13
CA GLY A 81 48.89 -22.24 0.57
C GLY A 81 49.84 -21.18 0.00
N LEU A 82 49.32 -20.13 -0.65
CA LEU A 82 50.15 -19.04 -1.19
C LEU A 82 50.82 -18.20 -0.11
N GLU A 83 50.20 -18.06 1.08
CA GLU A 83 50.81 -17.34 2.21
C GLU A 83 52.00 -18.09 2.83
N ILE A 84 52.12 -19.40 2.57
CA ILE A 84 53.20 -20.25 3.08
C ILE A 84 54.43 -20.24 2.15
N PHE A 85 54.22 -19.97 0.87
CA PHE A 85 55.29 -19.97 -0.13
C PHE A 85 55.89 -18.58 -0.37
N VAL A 86 57.21 -18.52 -0.45
CA VAL A 86 57.93 -17.36 -0.96
C VAL A 86 58.02 -17.50 -2.47
N LEU A 87 57.08 -16.87 -3.18
CA LEU A 87 57.04 -16.84 -4.64
C LEU A 87 57.68 -15.55 -5.16
N PRO A 88 58.23 -15.56 -6.39
CA PRO A 88 58.60 -14.32 -7.07
C PRO A 88 57.40 -13.35 -7.11
N GLU A 89 57.63 -12.07 -6.83
CA GLU A 89 56.57 -11.08 -6.62
C GLU A 89 55.53 -11.05 -7.77
N GLY A 90 55.99 -11.14 -9.03
CA GLY A 90 55.10 -11.18 -10.19
C GLY A 90 54.20 -12.42 -10.25
N VAL A 91 54.71 -13.59 -9.85
CA VAL A 91 53.94 -14.84 -9.83
C VAL A 91 52.95 -14.85 -8.66
N ALA A 92 53.39 -14.38 -7.49
CA ALA A 92 52.53 -14.24 -6.33
C ALA A 92 51.34 -13.32 -6.59
N GLY A 93 51.60 -12.15 -7.20
CA GLY A 93 50.56 -11.17 -7.56
C GLY A 93 49.56 -11.73 -8.57
N LEU A 94 50.04 -12.39 -9.63
CA LEU A 94 49.17 -13.00 -10.64
C LEU A 94 48.27 -14.10 -10.04
N LEU A 95 48.83 -14.98 -9.19
CA LEU A 95 48.06 -16.03 -8.53
C LEU A 95 47.04 -15.47 -7.53
N LYS A 96 47.40 -14.44 -6.75
CA LYS A 96 46.46 -13.75 -5.85
C LYS A 96 45.31 -13.12 -6.63
N ASN A 97 45.58 -12.46 -7.75
CA ASN A 97 44.56 -11.86 -8.60
C ASN A 97 43.61 -12.92 -9.20
N LEU A 98 44.15 -14.04 -9.70
CA LEU A 98 43.34 -15.15 -10.23
C LEU A 98 42.46 -15.78 -9.15
N LEU A 99 42.98 -15.96 -7.92
CA LEU A 99 42.19 -16.47 -6.80
C LEU A 99 41.11 -15.50 -6.37
N LEU A 100 41.39 -14.19 -6.34
CA LEU A 100 40.41 -13.15 -6.04
C LEU A 100 39.28 -13.12 -7.07
N ILE A 101 39.62 -13.21 -8.36
CA ILE A 101 38.63 -13.34 -9.44
C ILE A 101 37.79 -14.60 -9.23
N GLY A 102 38.44 -15.75 -9.03
CA GLY A 102 37.75 -17.00 -8.77
C GLY A 102 36.82 -16.92 -7.55
N ALA A 103 37.28 -16.30 -6.46
CA ALA A 103 36.50 -16.12 -5.23
C ALA A 103 35.26 -15.25 -5.47
N ALA A 104 35.43 -14.11 -6.15
CA ALA A 104 34.32 -13.22 -6.48
C ALA A 104 33.28 -13.91 -7.36
N LEU A 105 33.71 -14.66 -8.38
CA LEU A 105 32.82 -15.46 -9.24
C LEU A 105 32.11 -16.58 -8.46
N ALA A 106 32.81 -17.27 -7.56
CA ALA A 106 32.23 -18.34 -6.74
C ALA A 106 31.18 -17.81 -5.76
N VAL A 107 31.43 -16.66 -5.14
CA VAL A 107 30.48 -15.96 -4.26
C VAL A 107 29.27 -15.46 -5.06
N ALA A 108 29.49 -14.85 -6.23
CA ALA A 108 28.40 -14.42 -7.11
C ALA A 108 27.52 -15.60 -7.58
N HIS A 109 28.14 -16.73 -7.91
CA HIS A 109 27.43 -17.96 -8.25
C HIS A 109 26.58 -18.47 -7.07
N LEU A 110 27.14 -18.48 -5.85
CA LEU A 110 26.40 -18.86 -4.65
C LEU A 110 25.20 -17.93 -4.42
N ALA A 111 25.39 -16.61 -4.51
CA ALA A 111 24.31 -15.65 -4.36
C ALA A 111 23.20 -15.86 -5.39
N ASN A 112 23.55 -16.10 -6.66
CA ASN A 112 22.56 -16.40 -7.71
C ASN A 112 21.78 -17.70 -7.44
N ARG A 113 22.44 -18.74 -6.90
CA ARG A 113 21.78 -19.99 -6.51
C ARG A 113 20.81 -19.79 -5.35
N LEU A 114 21.17 -18.94 -4.39
CA LEU A 114 20.26 -18.57 -3.30
C LEU A 114 19.06 -17.77 -3.82
N ILE A 115 19.28 -16.88 -4.79
CA ILE A 115 18.19 -16.14 -5.46
C ILE A 115 17.26 -17.10 -6.21
N ASP A 116 17.81 -18.07 -6.96
CA ASP A 116 17.01 -19.10 -7.64
C ASP A 116 16.16 -19.89 -6.66
N LEU A 117 16.77 -20.34 -5.55
CA LEU A 117 16.05 -21.09 -4.54
C LEU A 117 14.91 -20.29 -3.89
N LEU A 118 15.16 -19.02 -3.58
CA LEU A 118 14.12 -18.13 -3.06
C LEU A 118 13.02 -17.92 -4.10
N ALA A 119 13.39 -17.73 -5.37
CA ALA A 119 12.44 -17.56 -6.46
C ALA A 119 11.56 -18.80 -6.65
N ASP A 120 12.15 -19.99 -6.66
CA ASP A 120 11.43 -21.27 -6.75
C ASP A 120 10.46 -21.45 -5.58
N TYR A 121 10.91 -21.14 -4.36
CA TYR A 121 10.06 -21.18 -3.17
C TYR A 121 8.87 -20.21 -3.26
N PHE A 122 9.11 -18.97 -3.68
CA PHE A 122 8.04 -18.00 -3.85
C PHE A 122 7.12 -18.34 -5.02
N GLN A 123 7.63 -18.92 -6.11
CA GLN A 123 6.80 -19.40 -7.23
C GLN A 123 5.90 -20.57 -6.82
N GLU A 124 6.41 -21.56 -6.07
CA GLU A 124 5.59 -22.67 -5.61
C GLU A 124 4.44 -22.17 -4.70
N LYS A 125 4.71 -21.16 -3.88
CA LYS A 125 3.69 -20.52 -3.04
C LYS A 125 2.72 -19.65 -3.86
N ALA A 126 3.21 -18.97 -4.88
CA ALA A 126 2.40 -18.17 -5.80
C ALA A 126 1.41 -19.04 -6.59
N LEU A 127 1.84 -20.22 -7.06
CA LEU A 127 0.98 -21.18 -7.77
C LEU A 127 -0.19 -21.71 -6.93
N ARG A 128 -0.07 -21.67 -5.59
CA ARG A 128 -1.16 -22.03 -4.66
C ARG A 128 -2.12 -20.86 -4.39
N THR A 129 -1.88 -19.69 -4.97
CA THR A 129 -2.68 -18.47 -4.82
C THR A 129 -3.31 -18.12 -6.17
N GLU A 130 -4.56 -17.65 -6.22
CA GLU A 130 -5.24 -17.27 -7.48
C GLU A 130 -4.65 -16.00 -8.16
N SER A 131 -3.60 -15.42 -7.58
CA SER A 131 -3.00 -14.15 -8.03
C SER A 131 -2.00 -14.37 -9.17
N ARG A 132 -2.41 -14.04 -10.40
CA ARG A 132 -1.53 -13.98 -11.59
C ARG A 132 -0.35 -13.00 -11.45
N LEU A 133 -0.41 -12.07 -10.50
CA LEU A 133 0.65 -11.07 -10.30
C LEU A 133 1.90 -11.69 -9.69
N ASP A 134 1.75 -12.66 -8.78
CA ASP A 134 2.89 -13.25 -8.08
C ASP A 134 3.75 -14.12 -9.01
N GLU A 135 3.11 -14.76 -9.99
CA GLU A 135 3.77 -15.59 -11.01
C GLU A 135 4.72 -14.78 -11.92
N GLN A 136 4.39 -13.52 -12.20
CA GLN A 136 5.19 -12.66 -13.08
C GLN A 136 6.22 -11.81 -12.32
N LEU A 137 5.91 -11.39 -11.09
CA LEU A 137 6.79 -10.52 -10.30
C LEU A 137 8.03 -11.25 -9.79
N VAL A 138 7.89 -12.52 -9.37
CA VAL A 138 9.01 -13.29 -8.80
C VAL A 138 10.16 -13.49 -9.81
N PRO A 139 9.93 -13.95 -11.07
CA PRO A 139 10.99 -14.03 -12.07
C PRO A 139 11.67 -12.70 -12.38
N ILE A 140 10.90 -11.60 -12.46
CA ILE A 140 11.43 -10.26 -12.76
C ILE A 140 12.33 -9.78 -11.63
N ALA A 141 11.87 -9.92 -10.38
CA ALA A 141 12.65 -9.57 -9.20
C ALA A 141 13.94 -10.39 -9.14
N ALA A 142 13.85 -11.73 -9.29
CA ALA A 142 15.01 -12.62 -9.28
C ALA A 142 16.02 -12.21 -10.35
N LYS A 143 15.60 -12.04 -11.61
CA LYS A 143 16.48 -11.63 -12.71
C LYS A 143 17.15 -10.29 -12.43
N THR A 144 16.41 -9.32 -11.90
CA THR A 144 16.93 -7.99 -11.54
C THR A 144 17.98 -8.09 -10.44
N THR A 145 17.72 -8.82 -9.36
CA THR A 145 18.69 -9.03 -8.26
C THR A 145 19.94 -9.73 -8.74
N LYS A 146 19.84 -10.72 -9.64
CA LYS A 146 21.01 -11.39 -10.22
C LYS A 146 21.89 -10.43 -11.03
N VAL A 147 21.30 -9.51 -11.79
CA VAL A 147 22.06 -8.47 -12.51
C VAL A 147 22.85 -7.61 -11.53
N PHE A 148 22.25 -7.20 -10.41
CA PHE A 148 22.96 -6.47 -9.35
C PHE A 148 24.11 -7.27 -8.73
N VAL A 149 23.90 -8.55 -8.42
CA VAL A 149 24.94 -9.44 -7.88
C VAL A 149 26.15 -9.50 -8.83
N TRP A 150 25.90 -9.68 -10.13
CA TRP A 150 26.98 -9.70 -11.12
C TRP A 150 27.68 -8.35 -11.27
N ALA A 151 26.94 -7.24 -11.26
CA ALA A 151 27.53 -5.91 -11.29
C ALA A 151 28.48 -5.69 -10.10
N ILE A 152 28.07 -6.07 -8.88
CA ILE A 152 28.92 -6.00 -7.69
C ILE A 152 30.15 -6.90 -7.84
N ALA A 153 30.00 -8.12 -8.33
CA ALA A 153 31.12 -9.04 -8.52
C ALA A 153 32.16 -8.48 -9.50
N VAL A 154 31.72 -7.86 -10.60
CA VAL A 154 32.61 -7.20 -11.57
C VAL A 154 33.35 -6.02 -10.93
N LEU A 155 32.67 -5.19 -10.14
CA LEU A 155 33.32 -4.07 -9.44
C LEU A 155 34.39 -4.53 -8.46
N LEU A 156 34.09 -5.57 -7.67
CA LEU A 156 35.05 -6.17 -6.74
C LEU A 156 36.27 -6.72 -7.48
N ILE A 157 36.08 -7.36 -8.63
CA ILE A 157 37.18 -7.84 -9.47
C ILE A 157 38.05 -6.68 -9.95
N LEU A 158 37.45 -5.63 -10.51
CA LEU A 158 38.18 -4.46 -11.01
C LEU A 158 38.98 -3.77 -9.89
N GLN A 159 38.37 -3.58 -8.72
CA GLN A 159 39.04 -2.98 -7.57
C GLN A 159 40.25 -3.79 -7.11
N ASN A 160 40.12 -5.11 -7.05
CA ASN A 160 41.21 -6.00 -6.65
C ASN A 160 42.34 -6.06 -7.70
N LEU A 161 42.02 -5.84 -8.97
CA LEU A 161 43.03 -5.70 -10.05
C LEU A 161 43.75 -4.35 -10.02
N GLY A 162 43.42 -3.46 -9.08
CA GLY A 162 44.05 -2.14 -8.93
C GLY A 162 43.42 -1.04 -9.79
N TYR A 163 42.28 -1.30 -10.44
CA TYR A 163 41.54 -0.24 -11.12
C TYR A 163 40.81 0.64 -10.09
N ASP A 164 40.87 1.96 -10.29
CA ASP A 164 40.05 2.88 -9.53
C ASP A 164 38.58 2.78 -9.97
N ILE A 165 37.76 2.17 -9.11
CA ILE A 165 36.32 2.03 -9.34
C ILE A 165 35.50 3.25 -8.87
N THR A 166 36.14 4.29 -8.35
CA THR A 166 35.45 5.47 -7.80
C THR A 166 34.54 6.12 -8.84
N SER A 167 35.02 6.29 -10.08
CA SER A 167 34.20 6.86 -11.16
C SER A 167 33.02 5.96 -11.55
N LEU A 168 33.20 4.63 -11.52
CA LEU A 168 32.12 3.68 -11.80
C LEU A 168 31.08 3.68 -10.68
N LEU A 169 31.52 3.70 -9.42
CA LEU A 169 30.64 3.82 -8.25
C LEU A 169 29.88 5.15 -8.26
N ALA A 170 30.54 6.26 -8.60
CA ALA A 170 29.89 7.55 -8.74
C ALA A 170 28.81 7.52 -9.84
N GLY A 171 29.12 6.94 -11.01
CA GLY A 171 28.16 6.78 -12.10
C GLY A 171 26.97 5.89 -11.73
N LEU A 172 27.20 4.77 -11.05
CA LEU A 172 26.15 3.88 -10.54
C LEU A 172 25.32 4.54 -9.44
N GLY A 173 25.94 5.36 -8.58
CA GLY A 173 25.25 6.14 -7.56
C GLY A 173 24.28 7.16 -8.18
N LEU A 174 24.75 7.93 -9.18
CA LEU A 174 23.91 8.87 -9.92
C LEU A 174 22.80 8.17 -10.72
N GLY A 175 23.13 7.07 -11.39
CA GLY A 175 22.15 6.24 -12.11
C GLY A 175 21.11 5.62 -11.17
N GLY A 176 21.54 5.16 -9.99
CA GLY A 176 20.67 4.65 -8.94
C GLY A 176 19.75 5.72 -8.37
N LEU A 177 20.25 6.94 -8.16
CA LEU A 177 19.43 8.08 -7.75
C LEU A 177 18.37 8.41 -8.81
N ALA A 178 18.74 8.46 -10.09
CA ALA A 178 17.81 8.69 -11.18
C ALA A 178 16.72 7.60 -11.24
N LEU A 179 17.09 6.33 -11.08
CA LEU A 179 16.13 5.22 -11.01
C LEU A 179 15.21 5.33 -9.79
N ALA A 180 15.74 5.70 -8.62
CA ALA A 180 14.96 5.91 -7.41
C ALA A 180 13.94 7.07 -7.57
N MET A 181 14.36 8.16 -8.20
CA MET A 181 13.46 9.27 -8.54
C MET A 181 12.36 8.83 -9.52
N ALA A 182 12.69 8.01 -10.53
CA ALA A 182 11.70 7.46 -11.46
C ALA A 182 10.71 6.50 -10.76
N ALA A 183 11.18 5.74 -9.76
CA ALA A 183 10.35 4.80 -9.01
C ALA A 183 9.55 5.45 -7.86
N ARG A 184 9.76 6.74 -7.59
CA ARG A 184 9.19 7.47 -6.43
C ARG A 184 7.68 7.27 -6.29
N ASP A 185 6.91 7.46 -7.36
CA ASP A 185 5.45 7.37 -7.31
C ASP A 185 4.97 5.95 -7.03
N THR A 186 5.70 4.94 -7.52
CA THR A 186 5.37 3.54 -7.23
C THR A 186 5.57 3.23 -5.76
N LEU A 187 6.70 3.67 -5.19
CA LEU A 187 7.00 3.50 -3.77
C LEU A 187 6.02 4.29 -2.89
N ALA A 188 5.69 5.53 -3.25
CA ALA A 188 4.74 6.35 -2.51
C ALA A 188 3.34 5.71 -2.46
N ASN A 189 2.88 5.12 -3.56
CA ASN A 189 1.61 4.39 -3.56
C ASN A 189 1.66 3.09 -2.74
N PHE A 190 2.78 2.36 -2.79
CA PHE A 190 2.98 1.18 -1.94
C PHE A 190 2.90 1.54 -0.45
N PHE A 191 3.65 2.56 -0.02
CA PHE A 191 3.61 3.01 1.37
C PHE A 191 2.26 3.62 1.74
N GLY A 192 1.57 4.28 0.80
CA GLY A 192 0.18 4.71 0.99
C GLY A 192 -0.76 3.52 1.28
N ALA A 193 -0.59 2.40 0.57
CA ALA A 193 -1.37 1.19 0.84
C ALA A 193 -1.09 0.66 2.26
N VAL A 194 0.19 0.56 2.63
CA VAL A 194 0.60 0.11 3.97
C VAL A 194 0.02 1.00 5.06
N ALA A 195 0.04 2.32 4.89
CA ALA A 195 -0.56 3.26 5.83
C ALA A 195 -2.08 3.05 5.96
N ILE A 196 -2.79 2.87 4.84
CA ILE A 196 -4.24 2.56 4.85
C ILE A 196 -4.52 1.26 5.62
N PHE A 197 -3.71 0.22 5.42
CA PHE A 197 -3.89 -1.05 6.15
C PHE A 197 -3.54 -0.96 7.64
N ALA A 198 -2.56 -0.13 8.00
CA ALA A 198 -2.14 0.07 9.37
C ALA A 198 -3.17 0.90 10.17
N ASP A 199 -3.56 2.06 9.64
CA ASP A 199 -4.43 3.00 10.35
C ASP A 199 -5.93 2.68 10.18
N ARG A 200 -6.28 1.90 9.15
CA ARG A 200 -7.65 1.46 8.82
C ARG A 200 -8.70 2.59 8.87
N PRO A 201 -8.47 3.73 8.18
CA PRO A 201 -9.46 4.82 8.12
C PRO A 201 -10.80 4.34 7.53
N PHE A 202 -10.74 3.36 6.62
CA PHE A 202 -11.88 2.70 5.99
C PHE A 202 -11.54 1.23 5.66
N HIS A 203 -12.56 0.43 5.40
CA HIS A 203 -12.45 -0.94 4.91
C HIS A 203 -13.15 -1.12 3.56
N VAL A 204 -12.86 -2.23 2.88
CA VAL A 204 -13.67 -2.66 1.73
C VAL A 204 -15.12 -2.84 2.20
N GLY A 205 -16.07 -2.25 1.46
CA GLY A 205 -17.48 -2.19 1.82
C GLY A 205 -17.89 -0.91 2.58
N ASP A 206 -16.95 -0.11 3.09
CA ASP A 206 -17.29 1.17 3.73
C ASP A 206 -17.71 2.19 2.67
N THR A 207 -18.79 2.91 2.94
CA THR A 207 -19.19 4.09 2.17
C THR A 207 -18.44 5.33 2.66
N VAL A 208 -17.66 5.94 1.77
CA VAL A 208 -16.79 7.08 2.05
C VAL A 208 -17.07 8.23 1.09
N SER A 209 -16.71 9.43 1.55
CA SER A 209 -16.62 10.63 0.73
C SER A 209 -15.16 11.10 0.74
N VAL A 210 -14.55 11.19 -0.44
CA VAL A 210 -13.15 11.58 -0.61
C VAL A 210 -12.95 12.32 -1.94
N GLU A 211 -12.27 13.47 -1.92
CA GLU A 211 -11.97 14.29 -3.11
C GLU A 211 -13.21 14.57 -3.99
N GLY A 212 -14.39 14.75 -3.38
CA GLY A 212 -15.65 15.01 -4.09
C GLY A 212 -16.33 13.76 -4.69
N PHE A 213 -15.79 12.57 -4.47
CA PHE A 213 -16.43 11.31 -4.84
C PHE A 213 -17.09 10.66 -3.62
N ASP A 214 -18.39 10.41 -3.72
CA ASP A 214 -19.17 9.64 -2.76
C ASP A 214 -19.43 8.24 -3.28
N GLY A 215 -19.08 7.22 -2.49
CA GLY A 215 -19.28 5.83 -2.90
C GLY A 215 -18.74 4.80 -1.92
N THR A 216 -18.84 3.54 -2.31
CA THR A 216 -18.41 2.40 -1.49
C THR A 216 -17.04 1.90 -1.95
N ILE A 217 -16.14 1.65 -1.00
CA ILE A 217 -14.83 1.05 -1.30
C ILE A 217 -15.03 -0.38 -1.83
N GLU A 218 -14.64 -0.63 -3.07
CA GLU A 218 -14.77 -1.95 -3.71
C GLU A 218 -13.49 -2.77 -3.54
N THR A 219 -12.32 -2.13 -3.63
CA THR A 219 -11.03 -2.84 -3.48
C THR A 219 -9.93 -1.89 -3.05
N ILE A 220 -9.05 -2.36 -2.15
CA ILE A 220 -7.79 -1.69 -1.80
C ILE A 220 -6.65 -2.51 -2.42
N GLY A 221 -6.07 -2.03 -3.52
CA GLY A 221 -4.94 -2.68 -4.19
C GLY A 221 -3.59 -2.14 -3.71
N LEU A 222 -2.50 -2.66 -4.30
CA LEU A 222 -1.13 -2.25 -3.95
C LEU A 222 -0.85 -0.78 -4.32
N ARG A 223 -1.37 -0.32 -5.47
CA ARG A 223 -1.11 1.02 -6.00
C ARG A 223 -2.28 1.99 -5.83
N SER A 224 -3.50 1.48 -5.82
CA SER A 224 -4.71 2.30 -5.83
C SER A 224 -5.87 1.63 -5.11
N THR A 225 -6.77 2.47 -4.61
CA THR A 225 -8.05 2.11 -4.04
C THR A 225 -9.15 2.41 -5.06
N ARG A 226 -10.15 1.52 -5.16
CA ARG A 226 -11.28 1.67 -6.08
C ARG A 226 -12.56 1.93 -5.30
N ILE A 227 -13.32 2.92 -5.75
CA ILE A 227 -14.56 3.38 -5.14
C ILE A 227 -15.67 3.26 -6.18
N ARG A 228 -16.74 2.55 -5.85
CA ARG A 228 -17.96 2.49 -6.64
C ARG A 228 -18.85 3.66 -6.22
N THR A 229 -19.04 4.63 -7.10
CA THR A 229 -19.93 5.77 -6.82
C THR A 229 -21.39 5.34 -6.76
N PHE A 230 -22.25 6.19 -6.20
CA PHE A 230 -23.70 5.94 -6.23
C PHE A 230 -24.31 5.96 -7.63
N ASP A 231 -23.64 6.60 -8.59
CA ASP A 231 -23.99 6.55 -10.02
C ASP A 231 -23.54 5.24 -10.70
N GLY A 232 -22.89 4.33 -9.95
CA GLY A 232 -22.42 3.04 -10.43
C GLY A 232 -21.07 3.06 -11.16
N THR A 233 -20.40 4.21 -11.27
CA THR A 233 -19.07 4.34 -11.90
C THR A 233 -17.95 3.89 -10.96
N LEU A 234 -16.85 3.37 -11.50
CA LEU A 234 -15.70 2.93 -10.71
C LEU A 234 -14.57 3.96 -10.77
N VAL A 235 -14.36 4.67 -9.67
CA VAL A 235 -13.30 5.67 -9.52
C VAL A 235 -12.07 4.99 -8.94
N THR A 236 -10.90 5.19 -9.56
CA THR A 236 -9.63 4.64 -9.08
C THR A 236 -8.74 5.76 -8.57
N ILE A 237 -8.41 5.72 -7.28
CA ILE A 237 -7.61 6.75 -6.62
C ILE A 237 -6.28 6.14 -6.17
N PRO A 238 -5.13 6.67 -6.62
CA PRO A 238 -3.81 6.33 -6.09
C PRO A 238 -3.75 6.33 -4.56
N ASN A 239 -3.15 5.30 -3.98
CA ASN A 239 -3.10 5.13 -2.53
C ASN A 239 -2.34 6.25 -1.83
N GLN A 240 -1.34 6.86 -2.49
CA GLN A 240 -0.66 8.03 -1.95
C GLN A 240 -1.60 9.22 -1.74
N MET A 241 -2.63 9.37 -2.57
CA MET A 241 -3.63 10.44 -2.40
C MET A 241 -4.63 10.06 -1.32
N MET A 242 -5.11 8.81 -1.32
CA MET A 242 -6.02 8.31 -0.28
C MET A 242 -5.43 8.45 1.12
N ALA A 243 -4.15 8.10 1.32
CA ALA A 243 -3.48 8.19 2.61
C ALA A 243 -3.31 9.63 3.13
N ASN A 244 -3.27 10.61 2.22
CA ASN A 244 -3.10 12.03 2.57
C ASN A 244 -4.43 12.82 2.58
N ALA A 245 -5.51 12.25 2.04
CA ALA A 245 -6.79 12.92 1.90
C ALA A 245 -7.57 12.96 3.21
N LYS A 246 -8.42 13.98 3.36
CA LYS A 246 -9.44 14.00 4.42
C LYS A 246 -10.56 13.05 4.01
N ILE A 247 -10.68 11.92 4.70
CA ILE A 247 -11.69 10.91 4.39
C ILE A 247 -12.86 11.05 5.35
N ASN A 248 -14.06 11.28 4.80
CA ASN A 248 -15.29 11.20 5.56
C ASN A 248 -15.88 9.80 5.42
N ASN A 249 -15.61 8.93 6.40
CA ASN A 249 -16.15 7.57 6.43
C ASN A 249 -17.58 7.59 7.00
N THR A 250 -18.55 7.70 6.10
CA THR A 250 -19.97 7.76 6.47
C THR A 250 -20.54 6.43 6.96
N ALA A 251 -19.87 5.30 6.68
CA ALA A 251 -20.26 3.99 7.19
C ALA A 251 -20.02 3.86 8.70
N LYS A 252 -19.03 4.57 9.26
CA LYS A 252 -18.71 4.54 10.70
C LYS A 252 -19.55 5.48 11.55
N ARG A 253 -20.52 6.22 10.98
CA ARG A 253 -21.36 7.14 11.77
C ARG A 253 -22.31 6.35 12.69
N PRO A 254 -22.55 6.81 13.93
CA PRO A 254 -23.50 6.14 14.83
C PRO A 254 -24.96 6.42 14.47
N THR A 255 -25.23 7.56 13.85
CA THR A 255 -26.57 8.01 13.45
C THR A 255 -26.48 8.88 12.20
N ARG A 256 -27.59 9.00 11.46
CA ARG A 256 -27.69 9.87 10.28
C ARG A 256 -28.47 11.12 10.64
N ARG A 257 -27.81 12.29 10.62
CA ARG A 257 -28.47 13.58 10.83
C ARG A 257 -29.17 14.05 9.56
N THR A 258 -30.43 14.45 9.72
CA THR A 258 -31.25 15.15 8.74
C THR A 258 -31.55 16.53 9.27
N ASN A 259 -31.48 17.54 8.41
CA ASN A 259 -31.83 18.90 8.73
C ASN A 259 -32.84 19.40 7.70
N PHE A 260 -34.00 19.84 8.16
CA PHE A 260 -35.04 20.40 7.30
C PHE A 260 -35.76 21.55 8.00
N ILE A 261 -36.39 22.41 7.20
CA ILE A 261 -37.15 23.56 7.67
C ILE A 261 -38.61 23.34 7.32
N ILE A 262 -39.48 23.49 8.31
CA ILE A 262 -40.93 23.54 8.11
C ILE A 262 -41.35 24.99 8.19
N GLY A 263 -41.86 25.54 7.09
CA GLY A 263 -42.48 26.86 7.06
C GLY A 263 -43.97 26.75 7.35
N VAL A 264 -44.46 27.50 8.33
CA VAL A 264 -45.91 27.70 8.55
C VAL A 264 -46.30 29.13 8.17
N THR A 265 -47.57 29.38 7.84
CA THR A 265 -48.01 30.69 7.34
C THR A 265 -47.87 31.78 8.40
N TYR A 266 -47.67 33.04 7.97
CA TYR A 266 -47.61 34.21 8.88
C TYR A 266 -48.90 34.45 9.66
N ASN A 267 -50.03 33.93 9.17
CA ASN A 267 -51.32 34.01 9.85
C ASN A 267 -51.44 32.97 10.99
N THR A 268 -50.45 32.10 11.18
CA THR A 268 -50.41 31.16 12.31
C THR A 268 -50.28 31.93 13.61
N SER A 269 -51.26 31.80 14.50
CA SER A 269 -51.23 32.48 15.81
C SER A 269 -50.08 31.98 16.70
N TYR A 270 -49.75 32.75 17.73
CA TYR A 270 -48.73 32.38 18.72
C TYR A 270 -49.02 30.99 19.34
N GLU A 271 -50.27 30.75 19.73
CA GLU A 271 -50.70 29.49 20.36
C GLU A 271 -50.56 28.32 19.40
N LYS A 272 -50.97 28.49 18.13
CA LYS A 272 -50.80 27.48 17.09
C LYS A 272 -49.32 27.20 16.80
N LEU A 273 -48.45 28.22 16.86
CA LEU A 273 -47.02 28.04 16.66
C LEU A 273 -46.37 27.25 17.81
N ILE A 274 -46.75 27.51 19.06
CA ILE A 274 -46.34 26.70 20.20
C ILE A 274 -46.84 25.26 20.04
N ARG A 275 -48.10 25.09 19.63
CA ARG A 275 -48.68 23.77 19.38
C ARG A 275 -47.96 23.01 18.27
N ALA A 276 -47.60 23.68 17.18
CA ALA A 276 -46.81 23.11 16.09
C ALA A 276 -45.47 22.55 16.60
N LEU A 277 -44.77 23.30 17.46
CA LEU A 277 -43.52 22.86 18.08
C LEU A 277 -43.71 21.65 18.99
N GLU A 278 -44.77 21.63 19.80
CA GLU A 278 -45.11 20.47 20.65
C GLU A 278 -45.37 19.22 19.83
N VAL A 279 -46.21 19.33 18.80
CA VAL A 279 -46.56 18.24 17.89
C VAL A 279 -45.31 17.69 17.20
N LEU A 280 -44.45 18.57 16.67
CA LEU A 280 -43.18 18.14 16.05
C LEU A 280 -42.29 17.39 17.03
N ARG A 281 -42.16 17.89 18.26
CA ARG A 281 -41.34 17.26 19.30
C ARG A 281 -41.90 15.89 19.69
N GLN A 282 -43.22 15.75 19.80
CA GLN A 282 -43.87 14.48 20.09
C GLN A 282 -43.63 13.46 18.98
N ILE A 283 -43.93 13.83 17.72
CA ILE A 283 -43.72 12.93 16.57
C ILE A 283 -42.27 12.44 16.53
N LEU A 284 -41.31 13.34 16.69
CA LEU A 284 -39.89 12.98 16.67
C LEU A 284 -39.50 12.15 17.91
N ALA A 285 -40.03 12.44 19.09
CA ALA A 285 -39.74 11.69 20.31
C ALA A 285 -40.29 10.26 20.27
N ASP A 286 -41.49 10.10 19.71
CA ASP A 286 -42.21 8.82 19.68
C ASP A 286 -41.76 7.93 18.51
N HIS A 287 -41.15 8.51 17.47
CA HIS A 287 -40.70 7.75 16.31
C HIS A 287 -39.51 6.83 16.65
N HIS A 288 -39.69 5.53 16.40
CA HIS A 288 -38.74 4.47 16.73
C HIS A 288 -37.35 4.66 16.10
N SER A 289 -37.28 5.32 14.95
CA SER A 289 -36.02 5.62 14.27
C SER A 289 -35.21 6.74 14.93
N THR A 290 -35.81 7.55 15.80
CA THR A 290 -35.16 8.77 16.32
C THR A 290 -34.17 8.43 17.44
N ALA A 291 -32.93 8.87 17.28
CA ALA A 291 -31.91 8.85 18.32
C ALA A 291 -31.89 10.15 19.13
N GLN A 292 -31.96 11.27 18.42
CA GLN A 292 -31.95 12.61 18.98
C GLN A 292 -32.73 13.53 18.05
N TYR A 293 -33.37 14.56 18.60
CA TYR A 293 -34.06 15.57 17.82
C TYR A 293 -33.88 16.98 18.40
N ARG A 294 -34.10 17.99 17.56
CA ARG A 294 -34.25 19.40 17.95
C ARG A 294 -35.30 20.03 17.05
N ALA A 295 -36.31 20.66 17.64
CA ALA A 295 -37.33 21.41 16.92
C ALA A 295 -37.53 22.78 17.60
N TYR A 296 -37.20 23.85 16.88
CA TYR A 296 -37.25 25.22 17.39
C TYR A 296 -37.71 26.18 16.31
N PHE A 297 -38.49 27.19 16.69
CA PHE A 297 -38.73 28.35 15.85
C PHE A 297 -37.39 29.06 15.62
N LYS A 298 -36.97 29.17 14.36
CA LYS A 298 -35.62 29.61 13.99
C LYS A 298 -35.62 31.08 13.58
N GLU A 299 -36.52 31.45 12.67
CA GLU A 299 -36.52 32.76 12.04
C GLU A 299 -37.87 33.08 11.38
N PHE A 300 -38.09 34.37 11.13
CA PHE A 300 -39.14 34.90 10.27
C PHE A 300 -38.58 34.94 8.84
N GLY A 301 -39.03 34.02 7.98
CA GLY A 301 -38.60 33.93 6.58
C GLY A 301 -39.38 34.88 5.65
N PRO A 302 -39.01 35.00 4.37
CA PRO A 302 -39.66 35.95 3.46
C PRO A 302 -41.17 35.75 3.29
N SER A 303 -41.65 34.51 3.38
CA SER A 303 -43.06 34.14 3.20
C SER A 303 -43.53 33.07 4.20
N SER A 304 -42.76 32.80 5.25
CA SER A 304 -43.03 31.73 6.21
C SER A 304 -42.45 32.01 7.60
N LEU A 305 -43.08 31.46 8.63
CA LEU A 305 -42.52 31.29 9.97
C LEU A 305 -41.73 29.98 9.98
N ASN A 306 -40.40 30.05 10.05
CA ASN A 306 -39.52 28.89 9.86
C ASN A 306 -39.25 28.16 11.16
N ILE A 307 -39.62 26.89 11.21
CA ILE A 307 -39.27 25.95 12.27
C ILE A 307 -38.11 25.08 11.78
N LEU A 308 -36.99 25.13 12.49
CA LEU A 308 -35.83 24.27 12.25
C LEU A 308 -36.04 22.91 12.90
N VAL A 309 -35.95 21.85 12.11
CA VAL A 309 -36.00 20.47 12.59
C VAL A 309 -34.69 19.75 12.28
N ASN A 310 -33.99 19.34 13.34
CA ASN A 310 -32.87 18.41 13.25
C ASN A 310 -33.29 17.06 13.80
N HIS A 311 -33.09 16.01 13.01
CA HIS A 311 -33.44 14.64 13.36
C HIS A 311 -32.23 13.74 13.13
N TRP A 312 -31.76 13.05 14.17
CA TRP A 312 -30.73 12.02 14.07
C TRP A 312 -31.39 10.65 14.04
N CYS A 313 -31.37 10.01 12.87
CA CYS A 313 -31.93 8.69 12.64
C CYS A 313 -30.95 7.57 13.04
N ARG A 314 -31.46 6.50 13.66
CA ARG A 314 -30.73 5.29 14.05
C ARG A 314 -30.41 4.38 12.87
N TYR A 315 -31.24 4.39 11.83
CA TYR A 315 -31.04 3.55 10.66
C TYR A 315 -29.89 4.10 9.79
N LEU A 316 -28.90 3.24 9.56
CA LEU A 316 -27.75 3.52 8.70
C LEU A 316 -27.98 3.08 7.26
N ASP A 317 -28.75 2.00 7.08
CA ASP A 317 -29.27 1.56 5.80
C ASP A 317 -30.08 2.69 5.15
N TYR A 318 -29.83 2.91 3.86
CA TYR A 318 -30.35 4.10 3.19
C TYR A 318 -31.86 3.98 2.91
N GLU A 319 -32.34 2.79 2.56
CA GLU A 319 -33.75 2.58 2.26
C GLU A 319 -34.60 2.69 3.53
N GLN A 320 -34.17 2.06 4.63
CA GLN A 320 -34.83 2.20 5.92
C GLN A 320 -34.84 3.64 6.41
N TYR A 321 -33.73 4.37 6.24
CA TYR A 321 -33.67 5.79 6.55
C TYR A 321 -34.71 6.61 5.77
N LEU A 322 -34.84 6.36 4.46
CA LEU A 322 -35.82 7.07 3.62
C LEU A 322 -37.27 6.75 4.06
N LYS A 323 -37.57 5.49 4.36
CA LYS A 323 -38.89 5.07 4.86
C LYS A 323 -39.24 5.77 6.17
N SER A 324 -38.32 5.78 7.14
CA SER A 324 -38.57 6.49 8.41
C SER A 324 -38.72 8.00 8.23
N LEU A 325 -38.02 8.61 7.27
CA LEU A 325 -38.19 10.04 6.97
C LEU A 325 -39.56 10.30 6.33
N GLU A 326 -40.04 9.41 5.46
CA GLU A 326 -41.38 9.45 4.88
C GLU A 326 -42.45 9.34 5.97
N GLU A 327 -42.35 8.35 6.85
CA GLU A 327 -43.26 8.14 7.99
C GLU A 327 -43.37 9.40 8.87
N ILE A 328 -42.23 9.98 9.25
CA ILE A 328 -42.18 11.23 10.03
C ILE A 328 -42.86 12.37 9.28
N ASN A 329 -42.54 12.58 8.00
CA ASN A 329 -43.10 13.69 7.22
C ASN A 329 -44.61 13.56 7.01
N LEU A 330 -45.11 12.34 6.77
CA LEU A 330 -46.53 12.06 6.62
C LEU A 330 -47.29 12.27 7.94
N GLU A 331 -46.71 11.86 9.06
CA GLU A 331 -47.32 12.07 10.39
C GLU A 331 -47.34 13.57 10.77
N ILE A 332 -46.28 14.31 10.43
CA ILE A 332 -46.26 15.78 10.59
C ILE A 332 -47.38 16.41 9.77
N LYS A 333 -47.53 16.01 8.50
CA LYS A 333 -48.57 16.51 7.60
C LYS A 333 -49.96 16.27 8.18
N ARG A 334 -50.24 15.05 8.64
CA ARG A 334 -51.52 14.65 9.23
C ARG A 334 -51.85 15.44 10.50
N ARG A 335 -50.92 15.50 11.46
CA ARG A 335 -51.13 16.19 12.75
C ARG A 335 -51.26 17.70 12.59
N PHE A 336 -50.56 18.30 11.63
CA PHE A 336 -50.70 19.73 11.35
C PHE A 336 -52.08 20.06 10.77
N GLU A 337 -52.65 19.20 9.92
CA GLU A 337 -54.03 19.38 9.42
C GLU A 337 -55.07 19.29 10.54
N GLU A 338 -54.92 18.33 11.45
CA GLU A 338 -55.84 18.14 12.59
C GLU A 338 -55.86 19.37 13.53
N GLU A 339 -54.72 20.03 13.68
CA GLU A 339 -54.55 21.23 14.50
C GLU A 339 -54.82 22.54 13.71
N GLY A 340 -55.17 22.42 12.42
CA GLY A 340 -55.42 23.57 11.53
C GLY A 340 -54.19 24.48 11.36
N ILE A 341 -52.99 23.89 11.29
CA ILE A 341 -51.73 24.57 11.03
C ILE A 341 -51.40 24.43 9.54
N GLU A 342 -51.33 25.56 8.85
CA GLU A 342 -51.10 25.60 7.41
C GLU A 342 -49.61 25.70 7.09
N PHE A 343 -49.15 24.86 6.14
CA PHE A 343 -47.82 24.97 5.57
C PHE A 343 -47.74 26.21 4.68
N ALA A 344 -46.65 26.97 4.84
CA ALA A 344 -46.39 28.11 3.98
C ALA A 344 -46.01 27.66 2.56
N PHE A 345 -46.50 28.40 1.58
CA PHE A 345 -46.07 28.35 0.19
C PHE A 345 -45.46 29.71 -0.17
N PRO A 346 -44.58 29.80 -1.18
CA PRO A 346 -44.06 31.08 -1.64
C PRO A 346 -45.19 32.01 -2.10
N THR A 347 -45.48 33.05 -1.31
CA THR A 347 -46.47 34.09 -1.63
C THR A 347 -45.80 35.38 -2.10
N GLN A 348 -46.41 36.05 -3.07
CA GLN A 348 -46.04 37.41 -3.48
C GLN A 348 -47.27 38.31 -3.44
N THR A 349 -47.12 39.50 -2.87
CA THR A 349 -48.14 40.55 -2.94
C THR A 349 -47.86 41.41 -4.17
N ILE A 350 -48.76 41.38 -5.15
CA ILE A 350 -48.66 42.21 -6.37
C ILE A 350 -49.53 43.44 -6.20
N TYR A 351 -48.92 44.63 -6.20
CA TYR A 351 -49.63 45.90 -6.26
C TYR A 351 -49.89 46.26 -7.74
N LEU A 352 -51.13 46.09 -8.20
CA LEU A 352 -51.57 46.52 -9.53
C LEU A 352 -51.92 48.02 -9.49
N HIS A 353 -51.06 48.86 -10.06
CA HIS A 353 -51.34 50.29 -10.22
C HIS A 353 -52.10 50.52 -11.53
N GLN A 354 -53.38 50.92 -11.46
CA GLN A 354 -54.15 51.33 -12.65
C GLN A 354 -53.82 52.78 -13.02
N ALA A 355 -52.88 52.98 -13.96
CA ALA A 355 -52.50 54.30 -14.46
C ALA A 355 -53.37 54.79 -15.64
N GLY A 356 -54.71 54.67 -15.55
CA GLY A 356 -55.56 54.84 -16.73
C GLY A 356 -56.99 55.35 -16.51
N ALA A 357 -57.27 56.12 -15.46
CA ALA A 357 -58.62 56.70 -15.24
C ALA A 357 -58.65 58.24 -15.11
N GLU A 358 -57.50 58.91 -15.10
CA GLU A 358 -57.44 60.39 -14.93
C GLU A 358 -57.32 61.16 -16.27
N ALA A 359 -57.19 60.47 -17.40
CA ALA A 359 -57.03 61.12 -18.72
C ALA A 359 -58.38 61.50 -19.39
N GLU A 360 -59.47 60.78 -19.13
CA GLU A 360 -60.75 60.99 -19.83
C GLU A 360 -61.62 62.13 -19.26
N ALA A 361 -61.30 62.66 -18.07
CA ALA A 361 -62.08 63.75 -17.46
C ALA A 361 -61.63 65.17 -17.87
N LYS A 362 -60.55 65.32 -18.65
CA LYS A 362 -60.00 66.63 -19.04
C LYS A 362 -60.25 67.05 -20.50
N GLU A 363 -60.89 66.21 -21.31
CA GLU A 363 -61.28 66.54 -22.69
C GLU A 363 -62.80 66.70 -22.85
N GLN A 364 -63.38 67.71 -22.20
CA GLN A 364 -64.60 68.35 -22.72
C GLN A 364 -64.26 69.80 -23.07
N PRO A 365 -64.08 70.14 -24.37
CA PRO A 365 -63.85 71.50 -24.80
C PRO A 365 -65.16 72.30 -24.68
N GLY A 366 -65.10 73.41 -23.96
CA GLY A 366 -66.12 74.46 -24.08
C GLY A 366 -66.10 75.01 -25.50
N LEU A 367 -67.19 74.82 -26.23
CA LEU A 367 -67.52 75.60 -27.42
C LEU A 367 -68.60 76.60 -27.01
N GLY A 368 -68.17 77.86 -26.86
CA GLY A 368 -69.06 79.01 -26.80
C GLY A 368 -69.41 79.48 -28.21
N LEU A 369 -70.69 79.57 -28.51
CA LEU A 369 -71.46 80.76 -28.92
C LEU A 369 -72.90 80.35 -29.22
#